data_AF-A0A379AD80-F1
#
_entry.id   AF-A0A379AD80-F1
#
_cell.length_a   1.000
_cell.length_b   1.000
_cell.length_c   1.000
_cell.angle_alpha   90.00
_cell.angle_beta   90.00
_cell.angle_gamma   90.00
#
_symmetry.space_group_name_H-M   'P 1'
#
loop_
_entity.id
_entity.type
_entity.pdbx_description
1 polymer ?
#
loop_
_entity_poly.entity_id
_entity_poly.type
_entity_poly.pdbx_seq_one_letter_code
_entity_poly.pdbx_strand_id
1 'polypeptide(L)'
;MKRTLFALLMVLSPAVMAHPHSFIDMKTELVAQDDTFTGLKMTWTMDEITSADLLYDAGEAKTRQRGVEEAGGRRDGERAGPALLF
;
A
#
# COMPACT_ATOMS: atom_id res chain seq x y z
N MET A 1 -23.42 -20.45 -40.06
CA MET A 1 -22.84 -21.16 -38.91
C MET A 1 -21.67 -20.40 -38.27
N LYS A 2 -20.55 -20.14 -38.97
CA LYS A 2 -19.40 -19.44 -38.35
C LYS A 2 -19.68 -17.97 -37.98
N ARG A 3 -20.34 -17.23 -38.86
CA ARG A 3 -20.73 -15.83 -38.63
C ARG A 3 -21.76 -15.65 -37.52
N THR A 4 -22.72 -16.57 -37.45
CA THR A 4 -23.75 -16.60 -36.41
C THR A 4 -23.16 -16.94 -35.04
N LEU A 5 -22.18 -17.85 -35.00
CA LEU A 5 -21.44 -18.17 -33.78
C LEU A 5 -20.61 -16.97 -33.30
N PHE A 6 -19.95 -16.25 -34.22
CA PHE A 6 -19.17 -15.07 -33.89
C PHE A 6 -20.05 -13.92 -33.35
N ALA A 7 -21.23 -13.71 -33.92
CA ALA A 7 -22.19 -12.73 -33.43
C ALA A 7 -22.69 -13.10 -32.01
N LEU A 8 -22.93 -14.39 -31.75
CA LEU A 8 -23.34 -14.87 -30.42
C LEU A 8 -22.24 -14.65 -29.37
N LEU A 9 -20.97 -14.87 -29.72
CA LEU A 9 -19.82 -14.66 -28.84
C LEU A 9 -19.64 -13.19 -28.42
N MET A 10 -19.93 -12.24 -29.32
CA MET A 10 -19.83 -10.80 -29.01
C MET A 10 -20.88 -10.33 -27.99
N VAL A 11 -22.07 -10.93 -28.00
CA VAL A 11 -23.14 -10.60 -27.04
C VAL A 11 -22.88 -11.22 -25.67
N LEU A 12 -22.10 -12.31 -25.60
CA LEU A 12 -21.74 -13.00 -24.36
C LEU A 12 -20.58 -12.34 -23.58
N SER A 13 -20.07 -11.20 -24.02
CA SER A 13 -19.01 -10.50 -23.30
C SER A 13 -19.51 -10.05 -21.92
N PRO A 14 -18.85 -10.42 -20.82
CA PRO A 14 -19.19 -9.91 -19.50
C PRO A 14 -18.91 -8.40 -19.45
N ALA A 15 -19.83 -7.66 -18.84
CA ALA A 15 -19.57 -6.29 -18.44
C ALA A 15 -18.67 -6.32 -17.19
N VAL A 16 -17.38 -6.05 -17.37
CA VAL A 16 -16.45 -5.92 -16.24
C VAL A 16 -16.66 -4.54 -15.62
N MET A 17 -17.17 -4.50 -14.38
CA MET A 17 -17.13 -3.31 -13.55
C MET A 17 -15.73 -3.19 -12.95
N ALA A 18 -14.93 -2.26 -13.46
CA ALA A 18 -13.74 -1.82 -12.76
C ALA A 18 -14.19 -1.17 -11.45
N HIS A 19 -13.64 -1.61 -10.32
CA HIS A 19 -13.85 -0.95 -9.04
C HIS A 19 -13.26 0.48 -9.08
N PRO A 20 -13.65 1.39 -8.16
CA PRO A 20 -13.05 2.71 -8.08
C PRO A 20 -11.53 2.58 -7.92
N HIS A 21 -10.77 3.29 -8.75
CA HIS A 21 -9.32 3.42 -8.58
C HIS A 21 -9.08 4.59 -7.66
N SER A 22 -8.49 4.30 -6.50
CA SER A 22 -7.89 5.31 -5.64
C SER A 22 -6.57 5.75 -6.30
N PHE A 23 -6.25 7.03 -6.24
CA PHE A 23 -5.13 7.61 -6.99
C PHE A 23 -4.07 8.15 -6.03
N ILE A 24 -2.82 7.78 -6.28
CA ILE A 24 -1.65 8.26 -5.54
C ILE A 24 -0.67 8.84 -6.55
N ASP A 25 -0.41 10.15 -6.47
CA ASP A 25 0.67 10.81 -7.21
C ASP A 25 1.94 10.81 -6.36
N MET A 26 3.07 10.44 -6.96
CA MET A 26 4.35 10.31 -6.25
C MET A 26 5.44 11.09 -6.99
N LYS A 27 6.15 11.95 -6.25
CA LYS A 27 7.28 12.72 -6.74
C LYS A 27 8.54 12.37 -5.96
N THR A 28 9.58 11.99 -6.69
CA THR A 28 10.90 11.66 -6.16
C THR A 28 11.91 12.72 -6.55
N GLU A 29 12.53 13.34 -5.57
CA GLU A 29 13.63 14.27 -5.72
C GLU A 29 14.92 13.63 -5.19
N LEU A 30 15.99 13.66 -6.00
CA LEU A 30 17.33 13.27 -5.55
C LEU A 30 17.90 14.40 -4.70
N VAL A 31 18.41 14.07 -3.51
CA VAL A 31 19.04 15.03 -2.60
C VAL A 31 20.54 14.80 -2.64
N ALA A 32 21.30 15.82 -3.02
CA ALA A 32 22.76 15.81 -3.04
C ALA A 32 23.33 17.00 -2.26
N GLN A 33 24.46 16.79 -1.58
CA GLN A 33 25.29 17.81 -0.95
C GLN A 33 26.73 17.56 -1.32
N ASP A 34 27.48 18.61 -1.67
CA ASP A 34 28.92 18.54 -1.99
C ASP A 34 29.27 17.41 -2.98
N ASP A 35 28.56 17.37 -4.11
CA ASP A 35 28.66 16.32 -5.15
C ASP A 35 28.39 14.88 -4.68
N THR A 36 27.93 14.71 -3.44
CA THR A 36 27.61 13.42 -2.87
C THR A 36 26.10 13.24 -2.83
N PHE A 37 25.62 12.12 -3.38
CA PHE A 37 24.22 11.72 -3.25
C PHE A 37 23.92 11.35 -1.79
N THR A 38 22.99 12.07 -1.16
CA THR A 38 22.69 11.95 0.28
C THR A 38 21.34 11.31 0.57
N GLY A 39 20.42 11.28 -0.39
CA GLY A 39 19.17 10.56 -0.21
C GLY A 39 18.08 10.87 -1.24
N LEU A 40 16.90 10.31 -0.99
CA LEU A 40 15.70 10.54 -1.80
C LEU A 40 14.66 11.27 -0.96
N LYS A 41 14.14 12.36 -1.48
CA LYS A 41 12.97 13.04 -0.94
C LYS A 41 11.74 12.61 -1.74
N MET A 42 10.79 11.99 -1.05
CA MET A 42 9.58 11.44 -1.67
C MET A 42 8.36 12.23 -1.19
N THR A 43 7.56 12.75 -2.11
CA THR A 43 6.28 13.41 -1.81
C THR A 43 5.15 12.59 -2.42
N TRP A 44 4.14 12.26 -1.61
CA TRP A 44 3.01 11.43 -2.00
C TRP A 44 1.73 12.23 -1.82
N THR A 45 0.92 12.36 -2.87
CA THR A 45 -0.37 13.05 -2.84
C THR A 45 -1.47 12.03 -3.10
N MET A 46 -2.35 11.84 -2.14
CA MET A 46 -3.46 10.89 -2.20
C MET A 46 -4.78 11.61 -2.45
N ASP A 47 -5.73 10.93 -3.10
CA ASP A 47 -7.12 11.37 -3.18
C ASP A 47 -7.85 11.21 -1.84
N GLU A 48 -9.02 11.87 -1.70
CA GLU A 48 -9.77 11.97 -0.45
C GLU A 48 -10.09 10.59 0.16
N ILE A 49 -10.43 9.59 -0.66
CA ILE A 49 -10.76 8.23 -0.20
C ILE A 49 -9.53 7.51 0.36
N THR A 50 -8.39 7.57 -0.34
CA THR A 50 -7.14 6.94 0.13
C THR A 50 -6.54 7.64 1.34
N SER A 51 -6.70 8.97 1.43
CA SER A 51 -6.19 9.75 2.56
C SER A 51 -6.92 9.44 3.87
N ALA A 52 -8.22 9.11 3.79
CA ALA A 52 -9.02 8.76 4.96
C ALA A 52 -8.57 7.42 5.57
N ASP A 53 -8.33 6.40 4.73
CA ASP A 53 -7.88 5.07 5.17
C ASP A 53 -6.52 5.15 5.89
N LEU A 54 -5.57 5.87 5.31
CA LEU A 54 -4.24 6.07 5.90
C LEU A 54 -4.28 6.88 7.20
N LEU A 55 -5.19 7.84 7.33
CA LEU A 55 -5.33 8.62 8.56
C LEU A 55 -5.85 7.76 9.73
N TYR A 56 -6.75 6.81 9.46
CA TYR A 56 -7.20 5.84 10.46
C TYR A 56 -6.04 4.91 10.90
N ASP A 57 -5.25 4.40 9.95
CA ASP A 57 -4.08 3.56 10.26
C ASP A 57 -2.96 4.32 11.00
N ALA A 58 -2.76 5.59 10.67
CA ALA A 58 -1.79 6.46 11.34
C ALA A 58 -2.19 6.72 12.81
N GLY A 59 -3.49 6.80 13.11
CA GLY A 59 -3.99 6.87 14.47
C GLY A 59 -3.61 5.64 15.31
N GLU A 60 -3.75 4.45 14.73
CA GLU A 60 -3.39 3.18 15.36
C GLU A 60 -1.87 2.93 15.40
N ALA A 61 -1.08 3.58 14.54
CA ALA A 61 0.37 3.43 14.49
C ALA A 61 1.07 3.83 15.79
N LYS A 62 0.57 4.89 16.46
CA LYS A 62 1.15 5.37 17.73
C LYS A 62 0.94 4.38 18.87
N THR A 63 -0.24 3.74 18.91
CA THR A 63 -0.58 2.68 19.89
C THR A 63 0.26 1.42 19.64
N ARG A 64 0.45 1.04 18.38
CA ARG A 64 1.30 -0.10 17.99
C ARG A 64 2.77 0.13 18.32
N GLN A 65 3.32 1.32 18.04
CA GLN A 65 4.71 1.65 18.37
C GLN A 65 4.97 1.57 19.88
N ARG A 66 4.03 2.09 20.70
CA ARG A 66 4.09 1.98 22.16
C ARG A 66 4.04 0.52 22.64
N GLY A 67 3.17 -0.30 22.04
CA GLY A 67 3.07 -1.73 22.34
C GLY A 67 4.33 -2.51 21.95
N VAL A 68 5.03 -2.14 20.88
CA VAL A 68 6.31 -2.75 20.47
C VAL A 68 7.45 -2.36 21.41
N GLU A 69 7.49 -1.11 21.88
CA GLU A 69 8.46 -0.65 22.88
C GLU A 69 8.22 -1.33 24.25
N GLU A 70 6.97 -1.46 24.68
CA GLU A 70 6.60 -2.14 25.92
C GLU A 70 6.78 -3.67 25.86
N ALA A 71 6.52 -4.30 24.71
CA ALA A 71 6.73 -5.74 24.51
C ALA A 71 8.21 -6.11 24.31
N GLY A 72 9.04 -5.18 23.80
CA GLY A 72 10.49 -5.34 23.70
C GLY A 72 11.23 -5.18 25.04
N GLY A 73 10.58 -4.62 26.06
CA GLY A 73 11.18 -4.34 27.37
C GLY A 73 11.01 -5.44 28.43
N ARG A 74 10.27 -6.52 28.15
CA ARG A 74 10.12 -7.66 29.08
C ARG A 74 9.93 -8.97 28.32
N ARG A 75 11.03 -9.65 27.98
CA ARG A 75 11.07 -11.12 27.90
C ARG A 75 12.46 -11.64 28.25
N ASP A 76 12.62 -11.87 29.55
CA ASP A 76 13.52 -12.92 30.04
C ASP A 76 13.13 -14.24 29.35
N GLY A 77 14.15 -15.02 29.00
CA GLY A 77 14.14 -16.07 27.98
C GLY A 77 12.90 -16.98 27.92
N GLU A 78 12.20 -16.94 26.79
CA GLU A 78 11.54 -18.10 26.20
C GLU A 78 11.39 -17.84 24.69
N ARG A 79 11.97 -18.72 23.86
CA ARG A 79 11.95 -18.62 22.40
C ARG A 79 10.51 -18.68 21.86
N ALA A 80 10.11 -17.66 21.10
CA ALA A 80 9.02 -17.76 20.14
C ALA A 80 9.59 -17.51 18.74
N GLY A 81 9.43 -18.49 17.84
CA GLY A 81 9.94 -18.44 16.47
C GLY A 81 9.31 -17.32 15.63
N PRO A 82 9.91 -17.00 14.46
CA PRO A 82 9.46 -15.88 13.65
C PRO A 82 8.07 -16.18 13.08
N ALA A 83 7.09 -15.39 13.50
CA ALA A 83 5.83 -15.26 12.79
C ALA A 83 6.13 -14.62 11.43
N LEU A 84 5.85 -15.37 10.36
CA LEU A 84 5.81 -14.86 8.99
C LEU A 84 4.84 -13.68 8.92
N LEU A 85 5.38 -12.50 8.61
CA LEU A 85 4.63 -11.33 8.17
C LEU A 85 5.05 -11.07 6.74
N PHE A 86 4.04 -11.04 5.86
CA PHE A 86 4.12 -10.68 4.46
C PHE A 86 4.75 -9.30 4.26
#